data_AF-A0A954L8Y3-F1
#
_entry.id   AF-A0A954L8Y3-F1
#
_cell.length_a   1.000
_cell.length_b   1.000
_cell.length_c   1.000
_cell.angle_alpha   90.00
_cell.angle_beta   90.00
_cell.angle_gamma   90.00
#
_symmetry.space_group_name_H-M   'P 1'
#
loop_
_entity.id
_entity.type
_entity.pdbx_description
1 polymer ?
#
loop_
_entity_poly.entity_id
_entity_poly.type
_entity_poly.pdbx_seq_one_letter_code
_entity_poly.pdbx_strand_id
1 'polypeptide(L)'
;PLGGYVKMRGQDDMDPGEMTDAEIAEDPRSYTAKSVPQRMAIISAGVIMNIITGLMFFVIAFSAGVQVPERVVGYVQVGMPAWQHGIRTGDEILEINDREIHDFSDVMVATALSRGDLVIRVRHPDGEELTTTVQPEKTSTRKIGVGYGLGLQVPESPDITKFPVTAPGTAAARAGFEQLDQIIAVNKTPVATYSALLAELSRHAAESVNVTVIRKGAEQDLLLGAEKGVELGFRVSMGKVQAIQNGGPAAEAGILPDDRINKIDGLDVEKDLDPFRLTEYFSQHAGQEVKIALSREVEGGAPVKKEITVIPQDRPAWSEPPGSPESPLSIPSIGLAYFVVPVVFSVDAEGPAAALEIAPRDRITKIEYVRAPGGQPDEIAEDTLTMEIGEKNWAYAYWMLQESARTRIVKLTTSKADAPRTNEITPVESSDWYLQTLRGLSLDVLSSIRKAESLNDAIHMGWDHTVNSIRQVYLTLRGLVTGDISYKLVSGPIGIARTAYRTADMGFSHFVRFLGLISVNLAVVNFLPIPVLDGGHMVFLIWEGITKRKPNEKFVGIATWLGLVMLLSLIALVVYLDLFVSKL
;
A
#
# COMPACT_ATOMS: atom_id res chain seq x y z
N PRO A 1 16.52 28.78 -1.00
CA PRO A 1 15.33 29.30 -0.29
C PRO A 1 14.45 30.12 -1.24
N LEU A 2 13.47 29.48 -1.89
CA LEU A 2 12.42 30.19 -2.65
C LEU A 2 11.31 30.74 -1.73
N GLY A 3 11.34 30.39 -0.43
CA GLY A 3 10.72 31.17 0.65
C GLY A 3 11.83 31.84 1.46
N GLY A 4 12.18 33.07 1.12
CA GLY A 4 13.12 33.86 1.92
C GLY A 4 12.47 34.24 3.25
N TYR A 5 13.24 34.18 4.35
CA TYR A 5 12.83 34.78 5.63
C TYR A 5 12.75 36.30 5.43
N VAL A 6 11.54 36.86 5.48
CA VAL A 6 11.31 38.30 5.36
C VAL A 6 11.22 38.86 6.77
N LYS A 7 12.32 39.40 7.30
CA LYS A 7 12.29 40.15 8.58
C LYS A 7 11.45 41.41 8.36
N MET A 8 10.25 41.45 8.95
CA MET A 8 9.40 42.62 8.84
C MET A 8 10.00 43.78 9.64
N ARG A 9 9.91 44.98 9.09
CA ARG A 9 10.40 46.19 9.76
C ARG A 9 9.64 46.38 11.08
N GLY A 10 10.37 46.36 12.20
CA GLY A 10 9.80 46.45 13.56
C GLY A 10 9.31 45.13 14.16
N GLN A 11 9.60 43.98 13.54
CA GLN A 11 9.40 42.65 14.13
C GLN A 11 10.74 42.11 14.64
N ASP A 12 10.84 41.83 15.95
CA ASP A 12 11.90 41.00 16.50
C ASP A 12 11.31 39.70 17.06
N ASP A 13 11.65 38.58 16.43
CA ASP A 13 11.11 37.26 16.75
C ASP A 13 11.71 36.68 18.04
N MET A 14 12.85 37.22 18.48
CA MET A 14 13.57 36.79 19.68
C MET A 14 13.23 37.65 20.90
N ASP A 15 12.87 38.93 20.69
CA ASP A 15 12.39 39.83 21.74
C ASP A 15 11.21 40.70 21.25
N PRO A 16 9.95 40.19 21.36
CA PRO A 16 8.76 40.91 20.91
C PRO A 16 8.49 42.25 21.60
N GLY A 17 9.26 42.60 22.64
CA GLY A 17 9.07 43.77 23.51
C GLY A 17 10.16 44.85 23.43
N GLU A 18 11.16 44.73 22.55
CA GLU A 18 12.28 45.70 22.50
C GLU A 18 11.88 47.11 22.00
N MET A 19 10.75 47.26 21.30
CA MET A 19 10.28 48.59 20.89
C MET A 19 9.38 49.21 21.96
N THR A 20 9.81 50.32 22.54
CA THR A 20 8.98 51.13 23.44
C THR A 20 7.76 51.69 22.71
N ASP A 21 6.65 51.99 23.42
CA ASP A 21 5.45 52.61 22.82
C ASP A 21 5.76 53.90 22.03
N ALA A 22 6.88 54.57 22.34
CA ALA A 22 7.39 55.72 21.61
C ALA A 22 8.05 55.36 20.26
N GLU A 23 8.81 54.27 20.18
CA GLU A 23 9.46 53.80 18.94
C GLU A 23 8.46 53.15 17.97
N ILE A 24 7.39 52.53 18.50
CA ILE A 24 6.27 52.00 17.70
C ILE A 24 5.47 53.13 17.03
N ALA A 25 5.41 54.32 17.67
CA ALA A 25 4.69 55.49 17.18
C ALA A 25 5.45 56.26 16.07
N GLU A 26 6.78 56.15 15.98
CA GLU A 26 7.60 56.94 15.05
C GLU A 26 7.65 56.40 13.61
N ASP A 27 7.31 55.12 13.37
CA ASP A 27 7.26 54.57 12.01
C ASP A 27 5.90 53.90 11.70
N PRO A 28 4.98 54.60 11.01
CA PRO A 28 3.70 54.06 10.57
C PRO A 28 3.82 52.82 9.67
N ARG A 29 5.01 52.50 9.15
CA ARG A 29 5.28 51.29 8.35
C ARG A 29 5.70 50.09 9.20
N SER A 30 5.95 50.27 10.49
CA SER A 30 6.29 49.19 11.41
C SER A 30 5.17 48.15 11.49
N TYR A 31 5.54 46.87 11.53
CA TYR A 31 4.62 45.76 11.68
C TYR A 31 3.79 45.87 12.96
N THR A 32 4.43 46.23 14.08
CA THR A 32 3.77 46.38 15.40
C THR A 32 2.75 47.53 15.44
N ALA A 33 2.90 48.53 14.56
CA ALA A 33 1.98 49.66 14.42
C ALA A 33 0.72 49.35 13.58
N LYS A 34 0.68 48.22 12.87
CA LYS A 34 -0.49 47.81 12.06
C LYS A 34 -1.60 47.21 12.91
N SER A 35 -2.84 47.33 12.44
CA SER A 35 -4.00 46.68 13.08
C SER A 35 -3.88 45.14 13.01
N VAL A 36 -4.55 44.44 13.94
CA VAL A 36 -4.55 42.96 13.98
C VAL A 36 -4.92 42.34 12.62
N PRO A 37 -5.98 42.76 11.90
CA PRO A 37 -6.29 42.19 10.58
C PRO A 37 -5.19 42.43 9.54
N GLN A 38 -4.52 43.59 9.58
CA GLN A 38 -3.39 43.88 8.68
C GLN A 38 -2.19 42.98 8.99
N ARG A 39 -1.87 42.78 10.27
CA ARG A 39 -0.81 41.84 10.69
C ARG A 39 -1.12 40.40 10.29
N MET A 40 -2.36 39.96 10.48
CA MET A 40 -2.84 38.65 10.03
C MET A 40 -2.69 38.49 8.51
N ALA A 41 -3.03 39.50 7.72
CA ALA A 41 -2.87 39.48 6.26
C ALA A 41 -1.39 39.39 5.85
N ILE A 42 -0.51 40.14 6.52
CA ILE A 42 0.93 40.12 6.23
C ILE A 42 1.53 38.74 6.55
N ILE A 43 1.22 38.14 7.70
CA ILE A 43 1.71 36.79 8.05
C ILE A 43 1.15 35.75 7.08
N SER A 44 -0.14 35.83 6.73
CA SER A 44 -0.77 34.89 5.80
C SER A 44 -0.15 34.96 4.40
N ALA A 45 0.45 36.09 4.01
CA ALA A 45 1.04 36.26 2.69
C ALA A 45 2.13 35.22 2.40
N GLY A 46 2.93 34.82 3.39
CA GLY A 46 3.95 33.77 3.22
C GLY A 46 3.33 32.41 2.85
N VAL A 47 2.35 31.97 3.64
CA VAL A 47 1.60 30.72 3.39
C VAL A 47 0.86 30.78 2.04
N ILE A 48 0.18 31.89 1.75
CA ILE A 48 -0.56 32.08 0.50
C ILE A 48 0.39 32.04 -0.71
N MET A 49 1.56 32.67 -0.63
CA MET A 49 2.53 32.67 -1.73
C MET A 49 3.10 31.28 -2.00
N ASN A 50 3.27 30.44 -0.98
CA ASN A 50 3.63 29.04 -1.17
C ASN A 50 2.51 28.26 -1.87
N ILE A 51 1.23 28.50 -1.53
CA ILE A 51 0.11 27.87 -2.25
C ILE A 51 0.07 28.34 -3.71
N ILE A 52 0.24 29.64 -3.98
CA ILE A 52 0.26 30.21 -5.33
C ILE A 52 1.44 29.64 -6.14
N THR A 53 2.61 29.54 -5.53
CA THR A 53 3.82 28.99 -6.17
C THR A 53 3.63 27.51 -6.49
N GLY A 54 3.07 26.74 -5.55
CA GLY A 54 2.70 25.35 -5.76
C GLY A 54 1.72 25.17 -6.91
N LEU A 55 0.65 25.97 -6.93
CA LEU A 55 -0.32 26.00 -8.02
C LEU A 55 0.36 26.31 -9.36
N MET A 56 1.19 27.36 -9.42
CA MET A 56 1.92 27.72 -10.64
C MET A 56 2.79 26.56 -11.14
N PHE A 57 3.51 25.87 -10.24
CA PHE A 57 4.28 24.70 -10.63
C PHE A 57 3.40 23.56 -11.16
N PHE A 58 2.26 23.28 -10.54
CA PHE A 58 1.35 22.26 -11.09
C PHE A 58 0.78 22.65 -12.45
N VAL A 59 0.40 23.92 -12.66
CA VAL A 59 -0.04 24.41 -13.98
C VAL A 59 1.04 24.17 -15.04
N ILE A 60 2.30 24.49 -14.73
CA ILE A 60 3.43 24.26 -15.64
C ILE A 60 3.63 22.76 -15.88
N ALA A 61 3.56 21.93 -14.84
CA ALA A 61 3.74 20.49 -14.93
C ALA A 61 2.67 19.85 -15.82
N PHE A 62 1.38 20.13 -15.59
CA PHE A 62 0.28 19.60 -16.40
C PHE A 62 0.27 20.15 -17.83
N SER A 63 0.78 21.37 -18.05
CA SER A 63 1.01 21.89 -19.41
C SER A 63 2.10 21.10 -20.15
N ALA A 64 3.11 20.61 -19.45
CA ALA A 64 4.17 19.76 -20.02
C ALA A 64 3.73 18.29 -20.19
N GLY A 65 2.76 17.83 -19.39
CA GLY A 65 2.28 16.45 -19.34
C GLY A 65 2.89 15.70 -18.15
N VAL A 66 2.05 15.17 -17.27
CA VAL A 66 2.43 14.51 -16.02
C VAL A 66 2.02 13.05 -16.07
N GLN A 67 2.94 12.14 -15.73
CA GLN A 67 2.60 10.74 -15.52
C GLN A 67 1.80 10.59 -14.22
N VAL A 68 0.58 10.08 -14.33
CA VAL A 68 -0.33 9.82 -13.20
C VAL A 68 -0.73 8.34 -13.19
N PRO A 69 -0.92 7.73 -12.00
CA PRO A 69 -1.40 6.36 -11.93
C PRO A 69 -2.83 6.29 -12.47
N GLU A 70 -3.10 5.37 -13.38
CA GLU A 70 -4.45 5.24 -13.94
C GLU A 70 -5.44 4.80 -12.86
N ARG A 71 -6.72 5.15 -13.05
CA ARG A 71 -7.83 4.80 -12.15
C ARG A 71 -8.20 3.30 -12.15
N VAL A 72 -7.24 2.43 -12.41
CA VAL A 72 -7.39 0.97 -12.47
C VAL A 72 -6.94 0.35 -11.17
N VAL A 73 -7.72 -0.59 -10.65
CA VAL A 73 -7.41 -1.39 -9.47
C VAL A 73 -6.40 -2.48 -9.82
N GLY A 74 -5.20 -2.47 -9.23
CA GLY A 74 -4.19 -3.51 -9.48
C GLY A 74 -4.23 -4.67 -8.49
N TYR A 75 -4.76 -4.42 -7.29
CA TYR A 75 -5.09 -5.47 -6.35
C TYR A 75 -6.24 -5.04 -5.45
N VAL A 76 -6.97 -6.03 -4.93
CA VAL A 76 -8.00 -5.87 -3.92
C VAL A 76 -7.62 -6.73 -2.71
N GLN A 77 -7.50 -6.11 -1.54
CA GLN A 77 -7.15 -6.81 -0.32
C GLN A 77 -8.32 -7.69 0.13
N VAL A 78 -8.09 -8.99 0.25
CA VAL A 78 -9.10 -9.98 0.64
C VAL A 78 -9.72 -9.62 1.99
N GLY A 79 -11.03 -9.74 2.09
CA GLY A 79 -11.80 -9.49 3.32
C GLY A 79 -12.07 -8.01 3.62
N MET A 80 -11.42 -7.08 2.92
CA MET A 80 -11.67 -5.65 3.05
C MET A 80 -12.97 -5.22 2.35
N PRO A 81 -13.50 -4.01 2.65
CA PRO A 81 -14.77 -3.55 2.11
C PRO A 81 -14.90 -3.60 0.58
N ALA A 82 -13.88 -3.23 -0.20
CA ALA A 82 -13.93 -3.29 -1.66
C ALA A 82 -14.11 -4.73 -2.17
N TRP A 83 -13.36 -5.68 -1.62
CA TRP A 83 -13.44 -7.10 -1.96
C TRP A 83 -14.83 -7.67 -1.67
N GLN A 84 -15.40 -7.34 -0.50
CA GLN A 84 -16.74 -7.79 -0.10
C GLN A 84 -17.85 -7.27 -1.03
N HIS A 85 -17.62 -6.12 -1.68
CA HIS A 85 -18.62 -5.43 -2.49
C HIS A 85 -18.41 -5.64 -3.99
N GLY A 86 -17.61 -6.64 -4.37
CA GLY A 86 -17.49 -7.10 -5.76
C GLY A 86 -16.52 -6.30 -6.62
N ILE A 87 -15.75 -5.37 -6.04
CA ILE A 87 -14.64 -4.70 -6.74
C ILE A 87 -13.51 -5.71 -6.93
N ARG A 88 -12.93 -5.76 -8.13
CA ARG A 88 -11.95 -6.76 -8.56
C ARG A 88 -10.69 -6.10 -9.12
N THR A 89 -9.62 -6.88 -9.17
CA THR A 89 -8.42 -6.51 -9.92
C THR A 89 -8.75 -6.29 -11.40
N GLY A 90 -8.30 -5.17 -11.94
CA GLY A 90 -8.58 -4.72 -13.31
C GLY A 90 -9.76 -3.75 -13.43
N ASP A 91 -10.54 -3.53 -12.37
CA ASP A 91 -11.65 -2.59 -12.41
C ASP A 91 -11.16 -1.14 -12.59
N GLU A 92 -11.81 -0.39 -13.48
CA GLU A 92 -11.66 1.07 -13.58
C GLU A 92 -12.62 1.75 -12.60
N ILE A 93 -12.11 2.55 -11.66
CA ILE A 93 -12.94 3.34 -10.76
C ILE A 93 -13.32 4.65 -11.46
N LEU A 94 -14.59 4.78 -11.84
CA LEU A 94 -15.10 5.93 -12.61
C LEU A 94 -15.50 7.10 -11.71
N GLU A 95 -16.24 6.81 -10.63
CA GLU A 95 -16.79 7.81 -9.72
C GLU A 95 -16.82 7.34 -8.26
N ILE A 96 -16.68 8.29 -7.33
CA ILE A 96 -16.92 8.09 -5.89
C ILE A 96 -17.77 9.25 -5.37
N ASN A 97 -18.95 8.96 -4.82
CA ASN A 97 -19.90 9.96 -4.27
C ASN A 97 -20.20 11.09 -5.27
N ASP A 98 -20.60 10.73 -6.49
CA ASP A 98 -20.91 11.65 -7.59
C ASP A 98 -19.73 12.52 -8.08
N ARG A 99 -18.51 12.23 -7.60
CA ARG A 99 -17.27 12.87 -8.07
C ARG A 99 -16.54 11.94 -9.04
N GLU A 100 -16.26 12.45 -10.23
CA GLU A 100 -15.42 11.78 -11.21
C GLU A 100 -14.00 11.57 -10.67
N ILE A 101 -13.48 10.36 -10.89
CA ILE A 101 -12.13 9.95 -10.55
C ILE A 101 -11.27 10.04 -11.81
N HIS A 102 -10.24 10.89 -11.76
CA HIS A 102 -9.36 11.11 -12.92
C HIS A 102 -8.13 10.21 -12.89
N ASP A 103 -7.61 9.95 -11.69
CA ASP A 103 -6.44 9.11 -11.45
C ASP A 103 -6.60 8.36 -10.12
N PHE A 104 -5.75 7.36 -9.87
CA PHE A 104 -5.89 6.53 -8.67
C PHE A 104 -5.69 7.30 -7.36
N SER A 105 -5.00 8.44 -7.39
CA SER A 105 -4.77 9.25 -6.19
C SER A 105 -6.08 9.84 -5.67
N ASP A 106 -7.02 10.17 -6.57
CA ASP A 106 -8.36 10.63 -6.19
C ASP A 106 -9.11 9.57 -5.37
N VAL A 107 -8.95 8.28 -5.69
CA VAL A 107 -9.55 7.16 -4.94
C VAL A 107 -9.06 7.13 -3.50
N MET A 108 -7.74 7.26 -3.31
CA MET A 108 -7.12 7.24 -1.99
C MET A 108 -7.56 8.43 -1.14
N VAL A 109 -7.60 9.64 -1.74
CA VAL A 109 -8.03 10.87 -1.05
C VAL A 109 -9.53 10.82 -0.72
N ALA A 110 -10.38 10.40 -1.67
CA ALA A 110 -11.82 10.28 -1.46
C ALA A 110 -12.14 9.29 -0.34
N THR A 111 -11.43 8.16 -0.32
CA THR A 111 -11.60 7.13 0.71
C THR A 111 -11.18 7.64 2.09
N ALA A 112 -9.99 8.22 2.19
CA ALA A 112 -9.44 8.68 3.47
C ALA A 112 -10.22 9.84 4.10
N LEU A 113 -10.86 10.70 3.29
CA LEU A 113 -11.67 11.84 3.74
C LEU A 113 -13.17 11.54 3.87
N SER A 114 -13.59 10.33 3.51
CA SER A 114 -14.99 9.93 3.63
C SER A 114 -15.52 10.13 5.05
N ARG A 115 -16.77 10.61 5.16
CA ARG A 115 -17.45 10.78 6.46
C ARG A 115 -18.40 9.62 6.77
N GLY A 116 -18.80 8.87 5.75
CA GLY A 116 -19.64 7.68 5.85
C GLY A 116 -19.33 6.75 4.69
N ASP A 117 -20.37 6.10 4.20
CA ASP A 117 -20.34 5.16 3.09
C ASP A 117 -19.92 5.86 1.79
N LEU A 118 -19.32 5.09 0.89
CA LEU A 118 -18.89 5.53 -0.42
C LEU A 118 -19.74 4.84 -1.48
N VAL A 119 -20.44 5.61 -2.31
CA VAL A 119 -21.04 5.09 -3.53
C VAL A 119 -19.96 5.11 -4.61
N ILE A 120 -19.52 3.93 -5.04
CA ILE A 120 -18.43 3.75 -6.00
C ILE A 120 -19.01 3.15 -7.28
N ARG A 121 -18.75 3.81 -8.41
CA ARG A 121 -19.06 3.28 -9.74
C ARG A 121 -17.77 2.79 -10.38
N VAL A 122 -17.72 1.51 -10.71
CA VAL A 122 -16.58 0.86 -11.37
C VAL A 122 -17.00 0.25 -12.71
N ARG A 123 -16.04 0.06 -13.60
CA ARG A 123 -16.17 -0.72 -14.83
C ARG A 123 -15.25 -1.92 -14.75
N HIS A 124 -15.82 -3.11 -14.86
CA HIS A 124 -15.09 -4.36 -14.92
C HIS A 124 -14.31 -4.49 -16.25
N PRO A 125 -13.27 -5.35 -16.31
CA PRO A 125 -12.50 -5.57 -17.53
C PRO A 125 -13.30 -6.04 -18.75
N ASP A 126 -14.47 -6.66 -18.54
CA ASP A 126 -15.41 -7.09 -19.58
C ASP A 126 -16.34 -5.96 -20.08
N GLY A 127 -16.25 -4.77 -19.47
CA GLY A 127 -17.04 -3.59 -19.78
C GLY A 127 -18.33 -3.45 -18.97
N GLU A 128 -18.68 -4.42 -18.11
CA GLU A 128 -19.83 -4.30 -17.21
C GLU A 128 -19.58 -3.19 -16.18
N GLU A 129 -20.56 -2.31 -15.96
CA GLU A 129 -20.46 -1.30 -14.90
C GLU A 129 -21.19 -1.76 -13.63
N LEU A 130 -20.52 -1.65 -12.49
CA LEU A 130 -21.03 -1.95 -11.17
C LEU A 130 -21.08 -0.65 -10.35
N THR A 131 -22.25 -0.35 -9.76
CA THR A 131 -22.37 0.68 -8.73
C THR A 131 -22.60 0.00 -7.39
N THR A 132 -21.72 0.26 -6.42
CA THR A 132 -21.76 -0.40 -5.12
C THR A 132 -21.52 0.60 -3.99
N THR A 133 -22.09 0.32 -2.81
CA THR A 133 -21.90 1.14 -1.62
C THR A 133 -20.94 0.45 -0.68
N VAL A 134 -19.78 1.05 -0.45
CA VAL A 134 -18.69 0.49 0.35
C VAL A 134 -18.57 1.29 1.63
N GLN A 135 -18.53 0.62 2.78
CA GLN A 135 -18.20 1.26 4.06
C GLN A 135 -16.71 1.14 4.32
N PRO A 136 -15.93 2.25 4.30
CA PRO A 136 -14.51 2.18 4.61
C PRO A 136 -14.28 1.73 6.05
N GLU A 137 -13.20 0.98 6.29
CA GLU A 137 -12.85 0.59 7.66
C GLU A 137 -12.62 1.81 8.54
N LYS A 138 -13.11 1.74 9.79
CA LYS A 138 -13.06 2.83 10.78
C LYS A 138 -11.72 2.87 11.52
N THR A 139 -10.61 2.80 10.79
CA THR A 139 -9.28 3.13 11.33
C THR A 139 -8.99 4.62 11.15
N SER A 140 -7.86 5.13 11.66
CA SER A 140 -7.57 6.57 11.58
C SER A 140 -7.30 7.06 10.15
N THR A 141 -6.88 6.15 9.27
CA THR A 141 -6.91 6.34 7.81
C THR A 141 -7.95 5.38 7.22
N ARG A 142 -9.12 5.91 6.88
CA ARG A 142 -10.19 5.13 6.25
C ARG A 142 -9.68 4.49 4.96
N LYS A 143 -9.94 3.20 4.78
CA LYS A 143 -9.48 2.38 3.65
C LYS A 143 -10.60 1.46 3.16
N ILE A 144 -10.58 1.17 1.87
CA ILE A 144 -11.45 0.15 1.25
C ILE A 144 -10.67 -1.09 0.78
N GLY A 145 -9.33 -1.07 0.83
CA GLY A 145 -8.49 -2.21 0.48
C GLY A 145 -8.26 -2.37 -1.02
N VAL A 146 -7.94 -1.28 -1.73
CA VAL A 146 -7.53 -1.30 -3.14
C VAL A 146 -6.16 -0.65 -3.31
N GLY A 147 -5.41 -1.05 -4.33
CA GLY A 147 -4.15 -0.40 -4.69
C GLY A 147 -3.97 -0.24 -6.21
N TYR A 148 -2.90 0.47 -6.57
CA TYR A 148 -2.62 0.89 -7.93
C TYR A 148 -2.56 -0.26 -8.92
N GLY A 149 -3.13 -0.05 -10.12
CA GLY A 149 -2.94 -0.88 -11.30
C GLY A 149 -1.47 -1.14 -11.61
N LEU A 150 -1.16 -2.33 -12.09
CA LEU A 150 0.14 -2.65 -12.69
C LEU A 150 0.03 -2.59 -14.21
N GLY A 151 1.09 -2.13 -14.86
CA GLY A 151 1.25 -2.12 -16.30
C GLY A 151 1.81 -3.46 -16.81
N LEU A 152 2.42 -3.40 -17.99
CA LEU A 152 3.06 -4.55 -18.64
C LEU A 152 4.55 -4.31 -18.91
N GLN A 153 5.13 -3.30 -18.27
CA GLN A 153 6.55 -2.97 -18.41
C GLN A 153 7.32 -3.36 -17.14
N VAL A 154 8.48 -3.98 -17.34
CA VAL A 154 9.45 -4.23 -16.26
C VAL A 154 10.06 -2.89 -15.82
N PRO A 155 10.08 -2.58 -14.50
CA PRO A 155 10.50 -1.28 -14.02
C PRO A 155 11.94 -0.93 -14.37
N GLU A 156 12.21 0.36 -14.55
CA GLU A 156 13.58 0.86 -14.56
C GLU A 156 14.19 0.80 -13.16
N SER A 157 15.36 0.17 -13.04
CA SER A 157 16.07 0.09 -11.76
C SER A 157 17.27 1.03 -11.75
N PRO A 158 17.39 1.94 -10.75
CA PRO A 158 18.56 2.80 -10.64
C PRO A 158 19.83 2.04 -10.23
N ASP A 159 19.68 0.85 -9.63
CA ASP A 159 20.77 -0.03 -9.22
C ASP A 159 20.26 -1.49 -9.18
N ILE A 160 20.39 -2.19 -10.31
CA ILE A 160 19.89 -3.57 -10.46
C ILE A 160 20.52 -4.56 -9.47
N THR A 161 21.66 -4.22 -8.88
CA THR A 161 22.32 -5.08 -7.87
C THR A 161 21.63 -5.01 -6.52
N LYS A 162 20.94 -3.90 -6.23
CA LYS A 162 20.17 -3.69 -5.01
C LYS A 162 18.67 -3.88 -5.21
N PHE A 163 18.17 -3.47 -6.37
CA PHE A 163 16.77 -3.52 -6.75
C PHE A 163 16.65 -4.31 -8.05
N PRO A 164 16.78 -5.65 -7.97
CA PRO A 164 16.66 -6.48 -9.16
C PRO A 164 15.25 -6.35 -9.74
N VAL A 165 15.14 -6.33 -11.06
CA VAL A 165 13.84 -6.19 -11.76
C VAL A 165 13.04 -7.50 -11.83
N THR A 166 13.65 -8.58 -11.34
CA THR A 166 13.02 -9.89 -11.13
C THR A 166 13.47 -10.43 -9.79
N ALA A 167 12.58 -11.14 -9.09
CA ALA A 167 12.92 -11.73 -7.80
C ALA A 167 14.01 -12.82 -7.99
N PRO A 168 15.15 -12.77 -7.29
CA PRO A 168 16.22 -13.75 -7.49
C PRO A 168 15.76 -15.18 -7.20
N GLY A 169 16.24 -16.14 -8.00
CA GLY A 169 15.88 -17.56 -7.85
C GLY A 169 14.51 -17.97 -8.43
N THR A 170 13.77 -17.03 -9.04
CA THR A 170 12.48 -17.31 -9.71
C THR A 170 12.65 -17.63 -11.21
N ALA A 171 11.57 -18.06 -11.85
CA ALA A 171 11.51 -18.34 -13.28
C ALA A 171 11.75 -17.08 -14.11
N ALA A 172 11.24 -15.91 -13.68
CA ALA A 172 11.51 -14.64 -14.34
C ALA A 172 13.00 -14.28 -14.34
N ALA A 173 13.69 -14.47 -13.21
CA ALA A 173 15.13 -14.23 -13.12
C ALA A 173 15.93 -15.16 -14.06
N ARG A 174 15.50 -16.42 -14.21
CA ARG A 174 16.11 -17.39 -15.16
C ARG A 174 15.79 -17.07 -16.62
N ALA A 175 14.63 -16.50 -16.91
CA ALA A 175 14.19 -16.15 -18.26
C ALA A 175 14.95 -14.94 -18.84
N GLY A 176 15.59 -14.13 -17.99
CA GLY A 176 16.47 -13.03 -18.42
C GLY A 176 15.72 -11.78 -18.87
N PHE A 177 14.65 -11.42 -18.15
CA PHE A 177 14.00 -10.11 -18.31
C PHE A 177 14.97 -8.98 -17.97
N GLU A 178 14.95 -7.93 -18.78
CA GLU A 178 15.71 -6.68 -18.59
C GLU A 178 14.76 -5.57 -18.17
N GLN A 179 15.29 -4.54 -17.52
CA GLN A 179 14.54 -3.32 -17.24
C GLN A 179 13.96 -2.73 -18.54
N LEU A 180 12.78 -2.13 -18.45
CA LEU A 180 12.03 -1.54 -19.57
C LEU A 180 11.51 -2.54 -20.62
N ASP A 181 11.69 -3.85 -20.44
CA ASP A 181 11.00 -4.84 -21.28
C ASP A 181 9.48 -4.62 -21.20
N GLN A 182 8.85 -4.45 -22.36
CA GLN A 182 7.39 -4.31 -22.44
C GLN A 182 6.78 -5.63 -22.91
N ILE A 183 6.02 -6.30 -22.06
CA ILE A 183 5.32 -7.54 -22.37
C ILE A 183 4.14 -7.24 -23.31
N ILE A 184 4.04 -8.01 -24.39
CA ILE A 184 2.99 -7.85 -25.41
C ILE A 184 2.20 -9.13 -25.70
N ALA A 185 2.77 -10.32 -25.42
CA ALA A 185 2.08 -11.59 -25.63
C ALA A 185 2.62 -12.70 -24.73
N VAL A 186 1.78 -13.72 -24.50
CA VAL A 186 2.17 -15.00 -23.88
C VAL A 186 1.68 -16.12 -24.80
N ASN A 187 2.56 -17.04 -25.19
CA ASN A 187 2.28 -18.11 -26.15
C ASN A 187 1.65 -17.59 -27.47
N LYS A 188 2.06 -16.40 -27.92
CA LYS A 188 1.49 -15.66 -29.07
C LYS A 188 0.06 -15.13 -28.86
N THR A 189 -0.56 -15.37 -27.71
CA THR A 189 -1.80 -14.70 -27.30
C THR A 189 -1.45 -13.28 -26.87
N PRO A 190 -1.94 -12.24 -27.58
CA PRO A 190 -1.66 -10.86 -27.18
C PRO A 190 -2.24 -10.56 -25.80
N VAL A 191 -1.47 -9.86 -24.97
CA VAL A 191 -1.92 -9.40 -23.64
C VAL A 191 -1.82 -7.88 -23.60
N ALA A 192 -2.94 -7.21 -23.34
CA ALA A 192 -3.03 -5.74 -23.33
C ALA A 192 -3.14 -5.15 -21.92
N THR A 193 -3.51 -5.98 -20.94
CA THR A 193 -3.69 -5.57 -19.54
C THR A 193 -2.96 -6.51 -18.60
N TYR A 194 -2.64 -6.02 -17.40
CA TYR A 194 -2.10 -6.83 -16.33
C TYR A 194 -2.99 -8.02 -15.97
N SER A 195 -4.31 -7.81 -15.91
CA SER A 195 -5.27 -8.88 -15.63
C SER A 195 -5.27 -9.97 -16.72
N ALA A 196 -5.10 -9.59 -17.99
CA ALA A 196 -4.96 -10.55 -19.09
C ALA A 196 -3.64 -11.34 -19.00
N LEU A 197 -2.53 -10.68 -18.68
CA LEU A 197 -1.25 -11.35 -18.43
C LEU A 197 -1.36 -12.37 -17.29
N LEU A 198 -1.92 -11.95 -16.14
CA LEU A 198 -2.09 -12.83 -14.98
C LEU A 198 -3.01 -14.02 -15.29
N ALA A 199 -4.11 -13.79 -16.03
CA ALA A 199 -5.01 -14.85 -16.48
C ALA A 199 -4.27 -15.91 -17.31
N GLU A 200 -3.48 -15.45 -18.28
CA GLU A 200 -2.77 -16.32 -19.22
C GLU A 200 -1.68 -17.13 -18.52
N LEU A 201 -0.88 -16.48 -17.67
CA LEU A 201 0.15 -17.17 -16.87
C LEU A 201 -0.45 -18.20 -15.91
N SER A 202 -1.62 -17.92 -15.34
CA SER A 202 -2.32 -18.80 -14.41
C SER A 202 -2.93 -20.01 -15.12
N ARG A 203 -3.48 -19.84 -16.34
CA ARG A 203 -3.99 -20.96 -17.16
C ARG A 203 -2.89 -21.96 -17.50
N HIS A 204 -1.67 -21.47 -17.68
CA HIS A 204 -0.49 -22.26 -18.00
C HIS A 204 0.45 -22.47 -16.79
N ALA A 205 -0.06 -22.45 -15.56
CA ALA A 205 0.77 -22.43 -14.33
C ALA A 205 1.83 -23.55 -14.26
N ALA A 206 1.49 -24.76 -14.73
CA ALA A 206 2.38 -25.92 -14.72
C ALA A 206 3.32 -26.01 -15.95
N GLU A 207 3.20 -25.08 -16.90
CA GLU A 207 3.90 -25.12 -18.18
C GLU A 207 4.91 -23.98 -18.30
N SER A 208 6.00 -24.22 -19.02
CA SER A 208 6.85 -23.13 -19.51
C SER A 208 6.12 -22.42 -20.65
N VAL A 209 6.07 -21.10 -20.60
CA VAL A 209 5.40 -20.26 -21.60
C VAL A 209 6.39 -19.35 -22.31
N ASN A 210 6.09 -19.02 -23.55
CA ASN A 210 6.88 -18.06 -24.31
C ASN A 210 6.30 -16.65 -24.12
N VAL A 211 7.03 -15.76 -23.46
CA VAL A 211 6.61 -14.37 -23.24
C VAL A 211 7.30 -13.50 -24.28
N THR A 212 6.51 -12.88 -25.16
CA THR A 212 7.03 -11.93 -26.14
C THR A 212 7.09 -10.55 -25.52
N VAL A 213 8.28 -9.94 -25.57
CA VAL A 213 8.55 -8.59 -25.07
C VAL A 213 9.07 -7.69 -26.19
N ILE A 214 8.81 -6.39 -26.09
CA ILE A 214 9.53 -5.37 -26.83
C ILE A 214 10.73 -4.94 -25.99
N ARG A 215 11.93 -5.29 -26.44
CA ARG A 215 13.21 -4.88 -25.84
C ARG A 215 13.94 -3.96 -26.80
N LYS A 216 14.22 -2.72 -26.37
CA LYS A 216 14.96 -1.73 -27.18
C LYS A 216 14.36 -1.55 -28.60
N GLY A 217 13.04 -1.68 -28.72
CA GLY A 217 12.28 -1.51 -29.97
C GLY A 217 12.18 -2.77 -30.85
N ALA A 218 12.68 -3.92 -30.43
CA ALA A 218 12.56 -5.18 -31.16
C ALA A 218 11.77 -6.22 -30.34
N GLU A 219 11.01 -7.07 -31.02
CA GLU A 219 10.36 -8.24 -30.40
C GLU A 219 11.41 -9.29 -30.03
N GLN A 220 11.30 -9.81 -28.81
CA GLN A 220 12.09 -10.90 -28.30
C GLN A 220 11.21 -11.86 -27.52
N ASP A 221 11.44 -13.15 -27.73
CA ASP A 221 10.75 -14.24 -27.05
C ASP A 221 11.59 -14.73 -25.87
N LEU A 222 11.01 -14.73 -24.68
CA LEU A 222 11.63 -15.18 -23.44
C LEU A 222 10.89 -16.43 -22.93
N LEU A 223 11.62 -17.53 -22.75
CA LEU A 223 11.05 -18.75 -22.18
C LEU A 223 10.90 -18.60 -20.66
N LEU A 224 9.68 -18.32 -20.20
CA LEU A 224 9.33 -18.22 -18.80
C LEU A 224 8.89 -19.59 -18.28
N GLY A 225 9.72 -20.20 -17.44
CA GLY A 225 9.43 -21.50 -16.82
C GLY A 225 8.21 -21.47 -15.89
N ALA A 226 7.67 -22.64 -15.57
CA ALA A 226 6.71 -22.79 -14.47
C ALA A 226 7.36 -22.44 -13.12
N GLU A 227 6.59 -21.92 -12.17
CA GLU A 227 7.05 -21.63 -10.82
C GLU A 227 6.41 -22.60 -9.83
N LYS A 228 7.24 -23.39 -9.15
CA LYS A 228 6.76 -24.35 -8.15
C LYS A 228 6.62 -23.69 -6.80
N GLY A 229 5.59 -24.06 -6.05
CA GLY A 229 5.47 -23.67 -4.65
C GLY A 229 6.57 -24.30 -3.81
N VAL A 230 6.94 -23.69 -2.71
CA VAL A 230 7.87 -24.26 -1.73
C VAL A 230 7.11 -24.71 -0.48
N GLU A 231 7.53 -25.85 0.06
CA GLU A 231 6.87 -26.54 1.15
C GLU A 231 7.79 -26.75 2.34
N LEU A 232 7.19 -26.75 3.53
CA LEU A 232 7.86 -27.06 4.80
C LEU A 232 7.62 -28.51 5.26
N GLY A 233 6.89 -29.32 4.50
CA GLY A 233 6.60 -30.73 4.85
C GLY A 233 5.63 -30.90 6.02
N PHE A 234 4.74 -29.94 6.24
CA PHE A 234 3.62 -30.07 7.15
C PHE A 234 2.42 -29.27 6.63
N ARG A 235 1.22 -29.68 7.07
CA ARG A 235 -0.02 -28.95 6.83
C ARG A 235 -0.50 -28.28 8.09
N VAL A 236 -1.29 -27.24 7.93
CA VAL A 236 -1.87 -26.44 9.01
C VAL A 236 -3.39 -26.48 8.96
N SER A 237 -4.03 -26.11 10.06
CA SER A 237 -5.49 -26.14 10.15
C SER A 237 -6.13 -24.95 9.43
N MET A 238 -7.28 -25.18 8.79
CA MET A 238 -8.11 -24.13 8.22
C MET A 238 -8.89 -23.44 9.35
N GLY A 239 -8.88 -22.12 9.34
CA GLY A 239 -9.71 -21.30 10.22
C GLY A 239 -11.17 -21.31 9.81
N LYS A 240 -11.98 -20.54 10.56
CA LYS A 240 -13.36 -20.27 10.17
C LYS A 240 -13.41 -19.33 8.95
N VAL A 241 -14.54 -19.35 8.26
CA VAL A 241 -14.85 -18.34 7.23
C VAL A 241 -14.81 -16.96 7.87
N GLN A 242 -13.99 -16.08 7.32
CA GLN A 242 -13.78 -14.73 7.82
C GLN A 242 -14.71 -13.72 7.13
N ALA A 243 -14.85 -13.82 5.81
CA ALA A 243 -15.64 -12.90 5.01
C ALA A 243 -16.15 -13.58 3.74
N ILE A 244 -17.19 -13.00 3.16
CA ILE A 244 -17.82 -13.49 1.93
C ILE A 244 -18.09 -12.28 1.03
N GLN A 245 -17.94 -12.46 -0.28
CA GLN A 245 -18.35 -11.46 -1.27
C GLN A 245 -19.87 -11.43 -1.39
N ASN A 246 -20.45 -10.23 -1.28
CA ASN A 246 -21.87 -10.00 -1.45
C ASN A 246 -22.30 -10.39 -2.87
N GLY A 247 -23.34 -11.21 -2.98
CA GLY A 247 -23.81 -11.73 -4.28
C GLY A 247 -22.86 -12.74 -4.94
N GLY A 248 -21.82 -13.20 -4.23
CA GLY A 248 -20.95 -14.28 -4.71
C GLY A 248 -21.55 -15.68 -4.46
N PRO A 249 -21.04 -16.74 -5.11
CA PRO A 249 -21.60 -18.09 -4.98
C PRO A 249 -21.70 -18.63 -3.55
N ALA A 250 -20.70 -18.33 -2.69
CA ALA A 250 -20.74 -18.74 -1.29
C ALA A 250 -21.87 -18.02 -0.52
N ALA A 251 -22.10 -16.73 -0.79
CA ALA A 251 -23.20 -15.97 -0.18
C ALA A 251 -24.56 -16.49 -0.63
N GLU A 252 -24.73 -16.72 -1.94
CA GLU A 252 -25.99 -17.24 -2.52
C GLU A 252 -26.33 -18.64 -1.99
N ALA A 253 -25.31 -19.48 -1.78
CA ALA A 253 -25.48 -20.81 -1.19
C ALA A 253 -25.71 -20.77 0.34
N GLY A 254 -25.60 -19.60 0.98
CA GLY A 254 -25.90 -19.41 2.39
C GLY A 254 -24.78 -19.80 3.36
N ILE A 255 -23.52 -19.83 2.89
CA ILE A 255 -22.34 -19.86 3.76
C ILE A 255 -22.29 -18.51 4.49
N LEU A 256 -21.89 -18.52 5.76
CA LEU A 256 -21.79 -17.32 6.60
C LEU A 256 -20.39 -17.19 7.20
N PRO A 257 -19.97 -15.97 7.59
CA PRO A 257 -18.85 -15.82 8.51
C PRO A 257 -19.02 -16.71 9.75
N ASP A 258 -17.88 -17.15 10.31
CA ASP A 258 -17.75 -18.12 11.40
C ASP A 258 -18.12 -19.58 11.08
N ASP A 259 -18.62 -19.90 9.88
CA ASP A 259 -18.76 -21.29 9.46
C ASP A 259 -17.39 -21.99 9.40
N ARG A 260 -17.31 -23.24 9.85
CA ARG A 260 -16.13 -24.10 9.68
C ARG A 260 -16.35 -25.07 8.53
N ILE A 261 -15.53 -24.96 7.49
CA ILE A 261 -15.55 -25.91 6.37
C ILE A 261 -14.84 -27.20 6.81
N ASN A 262 -15.52 -28.34 6.73
CA ASN A 262 -14.96 -29.62 7.17
C ASN A 262 -14.63 -30.53 5.97
N LYS A 263 -15.53 -30.61 4.98
CA LYS A 263 -15.33 -31.43 3.78
C LYS A 263 -15.75 -30.71 2.52
N ILE A 264 -15.09 -31.03 1.42
CA ILE A 264 -15.44 -30.60 0.06
C ILE A 264 -15.51 -31.86 -0.80
N ASP A 265 -16.67 -32.13 -1.41
CA ASP A 265 -16.98 -33.35 -2.17
C ASP A 265 -16.62 -34.65 -1.42
N GLY A 266 -16.83 -34.64 -0.11
CA GLY A 266 -16.55 -35.76 0.79
C GLY A 266 -15.10 -35.86 1.28
N LEU A 267 -14.17 -35.14 0.66
CA LEU A 267 -12.76 -35.06 1.05
C LEU A 267 -12.61 -34.19 2.30
N ASP A 268 -11.88 -34.67 3.31
CA ASP A 268 -11.63 -33.90 4.53
C ASP A 268 -10.65 -32.76 4.23
N VAL A 269 -11.05 -31.53 4.55
CA VAL A 269 -10.14 -30.37 4.52
C VAL A 269 -9.07 -30.58 5.60
N GLU A 270 -7.85 -30.08 5.37
CA GLU A 270 -6.64 -30.29 6.20
C GLU A 270 -5.99 -31.67 5.98
N LYS A 271 -6.79 -32.73 5.83
CA LYS A 271 -6.31 -34.11 5.67
C LYS A 271 -6.14 -34.53 4.21
N ASP A 272 -7.18 -34.39 3.41
CA ASP A 272 -7.19 -34.80 2.00
C ASP A 272 -6.95 -33.57 1.09
N LEU A 273 -7.46 -32.40 1.49
CA LEU A 273 -7.27 -31.12 0.79
C LEU A 273 -6.42 -30.15 1.62
N ASP A 274 -5.37 -29.61 1.02
CA ASP A 274 -4.53 -28.57 1.63
C ASP A 274 -5.25 -27.20 1.64
N PRO A 275 -5.41 -26.54 2.80
CA PRO A 275 -6.00 -25.21 2.88
C PRO A 275 -5.31 -24.16 2.01
N PHE A 276 -4.03 -24.29 1.63
CA PHE A 276 -3.39 -23.35 0.71
C PHE A 276 -3.72 -23.60 -0.77
N ARG A 277 -4.35 -24.73 -1.10
CA ARG A 277 -4.62 -25.17 -2.47
C ARG A 277 -6.11 -25.22 -2.84
N LEU A 278 -6.97 -24.64 -2.01
CA LEU A 278 -8.41 -24.67 -2.24
C LEU A 278 -8.81 -23.84 -3.46
N THR A 279 -8.09 -22.76 -3.75
CA THR A 279 -8.34 -21.92 -4.94
C THR A 279 -8.26 -22.73 -6.23
N GLU A 280 -7.21 -23.55 -6.37
CA GLU A 280 -6.99 -24.42 -7.51
C GLU A 280 -8.09 -25.48 -7.60
N TYR A 281 -8.47 -26.09 -6.47
CA TYR A 281 -9.56 -27.06 -6.42
C TYR A 281 -10.85 -26.45 -6.96
N PHE A 282 -11.30 -25.32 -6.43
CA PHE A 282 -12.56 -24.73 -6.82
C PHE A 282 -12.54 -24.15 -8.24
N SER A 283 -11.40 -23.66 -8.72
CA SER A 283 -11.27 -23.19 -10.11
C SER A 283 -11.37 -24.35 -11.11
N GLN A 284 -10.79 -25.52 -10.82
CA GLN A 284 -10.92 -26.72 -11.66
C GLN A 284 -12.35 -27.25 -11.75
N HIS A 285 -13.20 -26.92 -10.77
CA HIS A 285 -14.61 -27.28 -10.71
C HIS A 285 -15.54 -26.12 -11.12
N ALA A 286 -15.03 -25.12 -11.84
CA ALA A 286 -15.83 -24.03 -12.38
C ALA A 286 -17.05 -24.55 -13.18
N GLY A 287 -18.23 -23.99 -12.88
CA GLY A 287 -19.50 -24.38 -13.48
C GLY A 287 -20.05 -25.74 -13.03
N GLN A 288 -19.37 -26.45 -12.13
CA GLN A 288 -19.80 -27.73 -11.58
C GLN A 288 -20.34 -27.56 -10.15
N GLU A 289 -21.26 -28.43 -9.74
CA GLU A 289 -21.73 -28.46 -8.36
C GLU A 289 -20.64 -29.01 -7.45
N VAL A 290 -20.25 -28.23 -6.43
CA VAL A 290 -19.32 -28.63 -5.38
C VAL A 290 -20.06 -28.68 -4.05
N LYS A 291 -20.00 -29.81 -3.36
CA LYS A 291 -20.67 -30.03 -2.08
C LYS A 291 -19.73 -29.70 -0.93
N ILE A 292 -20.18 -28.81 -0.06
CA ILE A 292 -19.44 -28.33 1.10
C ILE A 292 -20.17 -28.77 2.38
N ALA A 293 -19.51 -29.61 3.17
CA ALA A 293 -19.99 -29.96 4.51
C ALA A 293 -19.36 -29.02 5.55
N LEU A 294 -20.18 -28.22 6.23
CA LEU A 294 -19.75 -27.22 7.19
C LEU A 294 -20.39 -27.39 8.57
N SER A 295 -19.76 -26.82 9.59
CA SER A 295 -20.26 -26.73 10.96
C SER A 295 -20.54 -25.27 11.28
N ARG A 296 -21.78 -24.95 11.69
CA ARG A 296 -22.21 -23.62 12.08
C ARG A 296 -22.42 -23.55 13.59
N GLU A 297 -21.75 -22.62 14.25
CA GLU A 297 -22.00 -22.35 15.67
C GLU A 297 -23.40 -21.74 15.85
N VAL A 298 -24.08 -22.17 16.92
CA VAL A 298 -25.40 -21.66 17.30
C VAL A 298 -25.30 -21.22 18.75
N GLU A 299 -25.73 -20.00 19.03
CA GLU A 299 -25.66 -19.44 20.38
C GLU A 299 -26.43 -20.31 21.38
N GLY A 300 -25.77 -20.71 22.47
CA GLY A 300 -26.35 -21.57 23.51
C GLY A 300 -26.61 -23.02 23.10
N GLY A 301 -26.14 -23.47 21.94
CA GLY A 301 -26.36 -24.81 21.40
C GLY A 301 -25.10 -25.51 20.88
N ALA A 302 -25.24 -26.79 20.53
CA ALA A 302 -24.18 -27.52 19.83
C ALA A 302 -24.08 -27.05 18.36
N PRO A 303 -22.87 -27.08 17.75
CA PRO A 303 -22.72 -26.73 16.34
C PRO A 303 -23.62 -27.58 15.43
N VAL A 304 -24.30 -26.93 14.50
CA VAL A 304 -25.18 -27.58 13.53
C VAL A 304 -24.36 -27.92 12.29
N LYS A 305 -24.42 -29.18 11.86
CA LYS A 305 -23.83 -29.62 10.59
C LYS A 305 -24.75 -29.26 9.43
N LYS A 306 -24.20 -28.68 8.37
CA LYS A 306 -24.89 -28.38 7.13
C LYS A 306 -24.13 -28.95 5.95
N GLU A 307 -24.86 -29.31 4.91
CA GLU A 307 -24.33 -29.60 3.59
C GLU A 307 -24.89 -28.55 2.64
N ILE A 308 -23.99 -27.84 1.96
CA ILE A 308 -24.31 -26.73 1.06
C ILE A 308 -23.70 -27.04 -0.29
N THR A 309 -24.43 -26.77 -1.37
CA THR A 309 -23.89 -26.88 -2.73
C THR A 309 -23.57 -25.49 -3.26
N VAL A 310 -22.37 -25.31 -3.79
CA VAL A 310 -21.95 -24.09 -4.47
C VAL A 310 -21.60 -24.42 -5.92
N ILE A 311 -21.76 -23.46 -6.82
CA ILE A 311 -21.27 -23.55 -8.20
C ILE A 311 -20.16 -22.51 -8.35
N PRO A 312 -18.89 -22.91 -8.42
CA PRO A 312 -17.79 -21.98 -8.58
C PRO A 312 -17.90 -21.26 -9.92
N GLN A 313 -17.65 -19.96 -9.93
CA GLN A 313 -17.58 -19.16 -11.14
C GLN A 313 -16.36 -19.56 -11.97
N ASP A 314 -16.50 -19.51 -13.29
CA ASP A 314 -15.38 -19.63 -14.23
C ASP A 314 -14.53 -18.37 -14.17
N ARG A 315 -13.67 -18.34 -13.16
CA ARG A 315 -12.66 -17.32 -12.95
C ARG A 315 -11.29 -17.97 -13.09
N PRO A 316 -10.31 -17.27 -13.67
CA PRO A 316 -8.93 -17.72 -13.65
C PRO A 316 -8.53 -18.09 -12.22
N ALA A 317 -7.81 -19.20 -12.09
CA ALA A 317 -7.42 -19.74 -10.79
C ALA A 317 -6.46 -18.83 -10.01
N TRP A 318 -6.06 -17.65 -10.52
CA TRP A 318 -5.02 -16.85 -9.89
C TRP A 318 -5.27 -16.68 -8.40
N SER A 319 -4.21 -16.83 -7.61
CA SER A 319 -4.29 -16.57 -6.19
C SER A 319 -4.38 -15.06 -5.97
N GLU A 320 -5.18 -14.64 -4.98
CA GLU A 320 -5.12 -13.28 -4.42
C GLU A 320 -4.21 -13.37 -3.19
N PRO A 321 -2.89 -13.15 -3.34
CA PRO A 321 -1.99 -13.35 -2.22
C PRO A 321 -2.29 -12.35 -1.09
N PRO A 322 -2.08 -12.75 0.18
CA PRO A 322 -2.21 -11.85 1.31
C PRO A 322 -1.33 -10.60 1.13
N GLY A 323 -1.95 -9.43 0.96
CA GLY A 323 -1.23 -8.15 0.80
C GLY A 323 -0.77 -7.52 2.12
N SER A 324 -1.20 -8.06 3.26
CA SER A 324 -0.80 -7.62 4.59
C SER A 324 -0.86 -8.76 5.59
N PRO A 325 -0.19 -8.65 6.75
CA PRO A 325 -0.21 -9.68 7.79
C PRO A 325 -1.60 -10.09 8.26
N GLU A 326 -2.61 -9.21 8.22
CA GLU A 326 -3.97 -9.56 8.65
C GLU A 326 -4.89 -9.93 7.47
N SER A 327 -4.35 -10.11 6.27
CA SER A 327 -5.14 -10.52 5.12
C SER A 327 -5.42 -12.03 5.16
N PRO A 328 -6.69 -12.46 5.12
CA PRO A 328 -7.04 -13.87 4.96
C PRO A 328 -6.70 -14.36 3.54
N LEU A 329 -6.74 -15.68 3.35
CA LEU A 329 -6.78 -16.26 2.01
C LEU A 329 -8.19 -16.14 1.44
N SER A 330 -8.32 -16.09 0.11
CA SER A 330 -9.59 -16.19 -0.59
C SER A 330 -9.68 -17.46 -1.44
N ILE A 331 -10.92 -17.83 -1.75
CA ILE A 331 -11.29 -18.72 -2.84
C ILE A 331 -12.09 -17.85 -3.83
N PRO A 332 -11.43 -17.17 -4.80
CA PRO A 332 -12.06 -16.14 -5.63
C PRO A 332 -13.26 -16.63 -6.45
N SER A 333 -13.27 -17.90 -6.87
CA SER A 333 -14.33 -18.49 -7.68
C SER A 333 -15.65 -18.67 -6.93
N ILE A 334 -15.64 -18.71 -5.59
CA ILE A 334 -16.87 -18.75 -4.77
C ILE A 334 -17.03 -17.50 -3.89
N GLY A 335 -16.05 -16.60 -3.88
CA GLY A 335 -16.09 -15.37 -3.09
C GLY A 335 -16.04 -15.60 -1.58
N LEU A 336 -15.24 -16.56 -1.12
CA LEU A 336 -15.08 -16.92 0.29
C LEU A 336 -13.67 -16.55 0.78
N ALA A 337 -13.54 -16.00 1.99
CA ALA A 337 -12.26 -15.73 2.62
C ALA A 337 -12.14 -16.41 4.00
N TYR A 338 -10.94 -16.86 4.36
CA TYR A 338 -10.67 -17.57 5.61
C TYR A 338 -9.22 -17.35 6.07
N PHE A 339 -9.00 -17.41 7.37
CA PHE A 339 -7.64 -17.46 7.93
C PHE A 339 -7.12 -18.89 7.96
N VAL A 340 -5.80 -19.02 7.93
CA VAL A 340 -5.12 -20.28 8.20
C VAL A 340 -4.57 -20.21 9.63
N VAL A 341 -4.89 -21.21 10.44
CA VAL A 341 -4.49 -21.25 11.84
C VAL A 341 -3.05 -21.75 11.91
N PRO A 342 -2.14 -21.10 12.68
CA PRO A 342 -0.72 -21.49 12.80
C PRO A 342 -0.54 -22.73 13.68
N VAL A 343 -1.34 -23.78 13.49
CA VAL A 343 -1.27 -25.03 14.24
C VAL A 343 -1.06 -26.15 13.25
N VAL A 344 0.02 -26.90 13.46
CA VAL A 344 0.39 -28.05 12.63
C VAL A 344 -0.71 -29.11 12.75
N PHE A 345 -1.31 -29.44 11.62
CA PHE A 345 -2.34 -30.47 11.51
C PHE A 345 -1.71 -31.85 11.29
N SER A 346 -0.81 -31.95 10.31
CA SER A 346 -0.09 -33.18 9.95
C SER A 346 1.33 -32.84 9.50
N VAL A 347 2.24 -33.81 9.62
CA VAL A 347 3.62 -33.70 9.14
C VAL A 347 3.83 -34.77 8.09
N ASP A 348 4.37 -34.38 6.94
CA ASP A 348 4.62 -35.29 5.83
C ASP A 348 5.85 -36.13 6.16
N ALA A 349 5.72 -37.46 6.10
CA ALA A 349 6.77 -38.37 6.59
C ALA A 349 8.12 -38.23 5.86
N GLU A 350 8.09 -37.79 4.60
CA GLU A 350 9.28 -37.56 3.76
C GLU A 350 9.63 -36.07 3.61
N GLY A 351 8.86 -35.18 4.26
CA GLY A 351 9.02 -33.73 4.16
C GLY A 351 10.08 -33.17 5.10
N PRO A 352 10.56 -31.93 4.87
CA PRO A 352 11.66 -31.35 5.65
C PRO A 352 11.35 -31.16 7.15
N ALA A 353 10.08 -31.00 7.54
CA ALA A 353 9.70 -30.92 8.94
C ALA A 353 9.77 -32.25 9.71
N ALA A 354 9.73 -33.41 9.04
CA ALA A 354 9.76 -34.71 9.70
C ALA A 354 11.04 -34.93 10.53
N ALA A 355 12.16 -34.34 10.09
CA ALA A 355 13.45 -34.43 10.77
C ALA A 355 13.60 -33.46 11.97
N LEU A 356 12.64 -32.57 12.21
CA LEU A 356 12.80 -31.40 13.09
C LEU A 356 11.97 -31.46 14.39
N GLU A 357 11.54 -32.64 14.80
CA GLU A 357 10.66 -32.86 15.96
C GLU A 357 9.37 -32.01 15.96
N ILE A 358 8.96 -31.50 14.78
CA ILE A 358 7.68 -30.83 14.60
C ILE A 358 6.60 -31.92 14.60
N ALA A 359 5.53 -31.72 15.37
CA ALA A 359 4.46 -32.69 15.53
C ALA A 359 3.08 -32.06 15.32
N PRO A 360 2.06 -32.87 14.99
CA PRO A 360 0.67 -32.43 15.05
C PRO A 360 0.36 -31.74 16.38
N ARG A 361 -0.40 -30.65 16.31
CA ARG A 361 -0.82 -29.75 17.40
C ARG A 361 0.25 -28.79 17.91
N ASP A 362 1.47 -28.83 17.37
CA ASP A 362 2.44 -27.77 17.64
C ASP A 362 1.94 -26.45 17.05
N ARG A 363 2.08 -25.36 17.82
CA ARG A 363 1.76 -24.01 17.35
C ARG A 363 3.01 -23.37 16.78
N ILE A 364 2.90 -22.79 15.59
CA ILE A 364 3.94 -21.96 14.99
C ILE A 364 3.87 -20.59 15.65
N THR A 365 4.97 -20.13 16.25
CA THR A 365 5.00 -18.87 16.99
C THR A 365 5.90 -17.83 16.35
N LYS A 366 6.86 -18.24 15.52
CA LYS A 366 7.79 -17.32 14.86
C LYS A 366 8.36 -17.96 13.58
N ILE A 367 8.63 -17.12 12.59
CA ILE A 367 9.41 -17.48 11.39
C ILE A 367 10.46 -16.40 11.13
N GLU A 368 11.64 -16.82 10.66
CA GLU A 368 12.75 -15.93 10.35
C GLU A 368 13.31 -16.26 8.96
N TYR A 369 13.56 -15.22 8.16
CA TYR A 369 14.21 -15.29 6.85
C TYR A 369 15.60 -14.67 6.93
N VAL A 370 16.62 -15.53 6.96
CA VAL A 370 18.01 -15.14 7.19
C VAL A 370 18.79 -15.21 5.89
N ARG A 371 19.34 -14.08 5.44
CA ARG A 371 20.28 -14.05 4.32
C ARG A 371 21.54 -14.81 4.72
N ALA A 372 21.93 -15.79 3.91
CA ALA A 372 23.18 -16.52 4.13
C ALA A 372 24.38 -15.56 4.00
N PRO A 373 25.48 -15.76 4.76
CA PRO A 373 26.69 -14.95 4.60
C PRO A 373 27.22 -14.99 3.16
N GLY A 374 27.33 -13.83 2.52
CA GLY A 374 27.71 -13.72 1.10
C GLY A 374 26.61 -14.07 0.10
N GLY A 375 25.37 -14.28 0.57
CA GLY A 375 24.20 -14.50 -0.27
C GLY A 375 23.86 -13.28 -1.13
N GLN A 376 23.14 -13.52 -2.22
CA GLN A 376 22.72 -12.47 -3.14
C GLN A 376 21.79 -11.47 -2.43
N PRO A 377 21.95 -10.15 -2.67
CA PRO A 377 20.95 -9.17 -2.26
C PRO A 377 19.58 -9.49 -2.85
N ASP A 378 18.54 -9.18 -2.08
CA ASP A 378 17.14 -9.30 -2.44
C ASP A 378 16.39 -8.06 -1.93
N GLU A 379 15.09 -7.98 -2.21
CA GLU A 379 14.26 -6.80 -1.89
C GLU A 379 14.15 -6.50 -0.39
N ILE A 380 14.45 -7.48 0.47
CA ILE A 380 14.48 -7.31 1.92
C ILE A 380 15.83 -6.72 2.33
N ALA A 381 15.82 -5.46 2.77
CA ALA A 381 17.03 -4.74 3.14
C ALA A 381 17.78 -5.40 4.31
N GLU A 382 17.06 -5.89 5.31
CA GLU A 382 17.64 -6.53 6.50
C GLU A 382 18.19 -7.93 6.20
N ASP A 383 19.33 -8.28 6.82
CA ASP A 383 19.89 -9.63 6.73
C ASP A 383 19.01 -10.67 7.43
N THR A 384 18.19 -10.26 8.39
CA THR A 384 17.22 -11.13 9.06
C THR A 384 15.89 -10.40 9.16
N LEU A 385 14.88 -10.96 8.51
CA LEU A 385 13.49 -10.57 8.69
C LEU A 385 12.83 -11.55 9.66
N THR A 386 12.33 -11.03 10.78
CA THR A 386 11.66 -11.83 11.81
C THR A 386 10.18 -11.47 11.85
N MET A 387 9.32 -12.49 11.91
CA MET A 387 7.88 -12.31 12.11
C MET A 387 7.39 -13.20 13.25
N GLU A 388 6.79 -12.56 14.24
CA GLU A 388 6.00 -13.26 15.26
C GLU A 388 4.67 -13.71 14.65
N ILE A 389 4.32 -14.98 14.85
CA ILE A 389 3.13 -15.59 14.27
C ILE A 389 2.01 -15.61 15.30
N GLY A 390 1.00 -14.78 15.04
CA GLY A 390 -0.28 -14.76 15.73
C GLY A 390 -1.35 -15.54 14.95
N GLU A 391 -2.61 -15.33 15.30
CA GLU A 391 -3.71 -16.14 14.74
C GLU A 391 -4.04 -15.87 13.28
N LYS A 392 -3.64 -14.70 12.75
CA LYS A 392 -4.11 -14.20 11.44
C LYS A 392 -3.03 -14.07 10.38
N ASN A 393 -1.75 -14.09 10.76
CA ASN A 393 -0.65 -13.72 9.87
C ASN A 393 0.17 -14.89 9.32
N TRP A 394 -0.25 -16.13 9.59
CA TRP A 394 0.41 -17.29 9.03
C TRP A 394 0.30 -17.36 7.51
N ALA A 395 -0.87 -17.03 6.92
CA ALA A 395 -1.04 -17.04 5.47
C ALA A 395 -0.09 -16.05 4.78
N TYR A 396 0.03 -14.84 5.32
CA TYR A 396 0.99 -13.84 4.85
C TYR A 396 2.44 -14.33 4.98
N ALA A 397 2.78 -14.90 6.14
CA ALA A 397 4.11 -15.45 6.37
C ALA A 397 4.45 -16.58 5.39
N TYR A 398 3.51 -17.49 5.15
CA TYR A 398 3.65 -18.59 4.22
C TYR A 398 3.68 -18.12 2.75
N TRP A 399 3.02 -17.01 2.42
CA TRP A 399 3.15 -16.40 1.09
C TRP A 399 4.55 -15.82 0.89
N MET A 400 5.08 -15.07 1.88
CA MET A 400 6.44 -14.54 1.82
C MET A 400 7.51 -15.64 1.66
N LEU A 401 7.24 -16.85 2.21
CA LEU A 401 8.10 -18.01 2.04
C LEU A 401 8.31 -18.35 0.54
N GLN A 402 7.28 -18.20 -0.30
CA GLN A 402 7.31 -18.56 -1.72
C GLN A 402 8.37 -17.79 -2.53
N GLU A 403 8.70 -16.59 -2.06
CA GLU A 403 9.73 -15.72 -2.63
C GLU A 403 11.04 -15.84 -1.83
N SER A 404 10.95 -15.69 -0.51
CA SER A 404 12.13 -15.55 0.37
C SER A 404 12.93 -16.84 0.53
N ALA A 405 12.30 -18.01 0.48
CA ALA A 405 12.99 -19.30 0.64
C ALA A 405 14.04 -19.58 -0.44
N ARG A 406 13.99 -18.87 -1.57
CA ARG A 406 14.88 -19.08 -2.71
C ARG A 406 16.26 -18.46 -2.49
N THR A 407 16.34 -17.42 -1.66
CA THR A 407 17.56 -16.68 -1.37
C THR A 407 17.96 -16.71 0.10
N ARG A 408 17.06 -17.14 0.99
CA ARG A 408 17.23 -17.06 2.44
C ARG A 408 17.02 -18.40 3.13
N ILE A 409 17.79 -18.59 4.20
CA ILE A 409 17.61 -19.67 5.16
C ILE A 409 16.33 -19.38 5.95
N VAL A 410 15.48 -20.40 6.11
CA VAL A 410 14.23 -20.29 6.85
C VAL A 410 14.41 -20.92 8.22
N LYS A 411 14.04 -20.20 9.28
CA LYS A 411 13.98 -20.75 10.65
C LYS A 411 12.56 -20.67 11.16
N LEU A 412 12.09 -21.75 11.75
CA LEU A 412 10.74 -21.87 12.29
C LEU A 412 10.81 -22.13 13.79
N THR A 413 10.08 -21.35 14.58
CA THR A 413 9.86 -21.63 15.99
C THR A 413 8.47 -22.20 16.18
N THR A 414 8.40 -23.38 16.79
CA THR A 414 7.15 -24.02 17.23
C THR A 414 7.10 -24.12 18.76
N SER A 415 5.91 -24.20 19.33
CA SER A 415 5.71 -24.44 20.76
C SER A 415 4.74 -25.59 20.99
N LYS A 416 5.10 -26.44 21.97
CA LYS A 416 4.24 -27.50 22.50
C LYS A 416 4.01 -27.22 23.97
N ALA A 417 2.77 -26.95 24.37
CA ALA A 417 2.40 -26.64 25.76
C ALA A 417 3.36 -25.62 26.42
N ASP A 418 3.59 -24.49 25.73
CA ASP A 418 4.42 -23.34 26.15
C ASP A 418 5.95 -23.54 26.20
N ALA A 419 6.50 -24.64 25.68
CA ALA A 419 7.94 -24.80 25.48
C ALA A 419 8.34 -24.48 24.01
N PRO A 420 8.93 -23.30 23.72
CA PRO A 420 9.34 -22.95 22.36
C PRO A 420 10.59 -23.70 21.91
N ARG A 421 10.61 -24.14 20.65
CA ARG A 421 11.73 -24.80 19.97
C ARG A 421 11.93 -24.13 18.62
N THR A 422 13.17 -23.76 18.30
CA THR A 422 13.51 -23.16 17.01
C THR A 422 14.35 -24.12 16.21
N ASN A 423 13.89 -24.43 15.00
CA ASN A 423 14.58 -25.29 14.06
C ASN A 423 14.89 -24.50 12.78
N GLU A 424 16.08 -24.71 12.24
CA GLU A 424 16.35 -24.33 10.86
C GLU A 424 15.71 -25.36 9.94
N ILE A 425 14.95 -24.89 8.96
CA ILE A 425 14.23 -25.72 8.01
C ILE A 425 14.64 -25.33 6.61
N THR A 426 15.00 -26.32 5.79
CA THR A 426 15.26 -26.13 4.37
C THR A 426 13.97 -26.43 3.61
N PRO A 427 13.26 -25.42 3.08
CA PRO A 427 12.06 -25.67 2.28
C PRO A 427 12.42 -26.44 1.02
N VAL A 428 11.47 -27.23 0.52
CA VAL A 428 11.63 -28.00 -0.72
C VAL A 428 10.65 -27.51 -1.77
N GLU A 429 11.04 -27.51 -3.04
CA GLU A 429 10.08 -27.26 -4.12
C GLU A 429 9.06 -28.39 -4.18
N SER A 430 7.79 -28.01 -4.35
CA SER A 430 6.70 -28.94 -4.48
C SER A 430 6.84 -29.84 -5.71
N SER A 431 6.41 -31.08 -5.56
CA SER A 431 6.39 -32.03 -6.68
C SER A 431 5.25 -31.73 -7.67
N ASP A 432 4.12 -31.22 -7.17
CA ASP A 432 2.84 -31.14 -7.87
C ASP A 432 2.14 -29.77 -7.77
N TRP A 433 2.64 -28.85 -6.94
CA TRP A 433 2.06 -27.50 -6.78
C TRP A 433 2.81 -26.44 -7.59
N TYR A 434 2.07 -25.76 -8.44
CA TYR A 434 2.54 -24.67 -9.28
C TYR A 434 1.83 -23.37 -8.91
N LEU A 435 2.60 -22.32 -8.64
CA LEU A 435 2.09 -21.02 -8.21
C LEU A 435 1.45 -20.28 -9.39
N GLN A 436 0.23 -19.78 -9.19
CA GLN A 436 -0.51 -18.99 -10.16
C GLN A 436 -0.20 -17.51 -10.00
N THR A 437 1.07 -17.16 -10.23
CA THR A 437 1.62 -15.82 -10.01
C THR A 437 2.28 -15.28 -11.28
N LEU A 438 2.88 -14.10 -11.17
CA LEU A 438 3.76 -13.51 -12.18
C LEU A 438 5.13 -14.22 -12.28
N ARG A 439 5.35 -15.32 -11.56
CA ARG A 439 6.56 -16.15 -11.61
C ARG A 439 7.85 -15.36 -11.35
N GLY A 440 7.76 -14.36 -10.47
CA GLY A 440 8.85 -13.47 -10.07
C GLY A 440 9.05 -12.22 -10.94
N LEU A 441 8.16 -11.95 -11.90
CA LEU A 441 8.16 -10.67 -12.62
C LEU A 441 7.69 -9.54 -11.71
N SER A 442 8.45 -8.45 -11.71
CA SER A 442 8.03 -7.15 -11.19
C SER A 442 7.59 -6.26 -12.35
N LEU A 443 6.50 -5.52 -12.16
CA LEU A 443 5.90 -4.67 -13.20
C LEU A 443 5.66 -3.27 -12.65
N ASP A 444 5.83 -2.26 -13.50
CA ASP A 444 5.60 -0.86 -13.14
C ASP A 444 4.12 -0.57 -12.86
N VAL A 445 3.88 0.52 -12.15
CA VAL A 445 2.53 1.05 -11.94
C VAL A 445 1.92 1.47 -13.28
N LEU A 446 0.71 1.01 -13.56
CA LEU A 446 -0.06 1.44 -14.72
C LEU A 446 -0.30 2.94 -14.62
N SER A 447 0.20 3.66 -15.61
CA SER A 447 0.18 5.11 -15.61
C SER A 447 0.01 5.66 -17.02
N SER A 448 -0.61 6.84 -17.08
CA SER A 448 -0.83 7.58 -18.31
C SER A 448 -0.29 9.00 -18.19
N ILE A 449 0.02 9.61 -19.33
CA ILE A 449 0.41 11.02 -19.39
C ILE A 449 -0.87 11.85 -19.41
N ARG A 450 -1.12 12.57 -18.32
CA ARG A 450 -2.16 13.58 -18.24
C ARG A 450 -1.57 14.94 -18.61
N LYS A 451 -2.05 15.50 -19.72
CA LYS A 451 -1.58 16.79 -20.25
C LYS A 451 -2.78 17.70 -20.50
N ALA A 452 -2.65 18.95 -20.09
CA ALA A 452 -3.69 19.94 -20.30
C ALA A 452 -3.83 20.31 -21.78
N GLU A 453 -5.07 20.43 -22.25
CA GLU A 453 -5.36 20.82 -23.64
C GLU A 453 -5.29 22.35 -23.84
N SER A 454 -5.46 23.11 -22.76
CA SER A 454 -5.44 24.58 -22.77
C SER A 454 -4.90 25.15 -21.46
N LEU A 455 -4.61 26.46 -21.43
CA LEU A 455 -4.19 27.14 -20.20
C LEU A 455 -5.28 27.08 -19.12
N ASN A 456 -6.56 27.21 -19.49
CA ASN A 456 -7.66 27.14 -18.53
C ASN A 456 -7.74 25.73 -17.91
N ASP A 457 -7.62 24.71 -18.76
CA ASP A 457 -7.57 23.32 -18.32
C ASP A 457 -6.36 23.06 -17.39
N ALA A 458 -5.18 23.60 -17.74
CA ALA A 458 -4.00 23.51 -16.89
C ALA A 458 -4.19 24.17 -15.52
N ILE A 459 -4.89 25.33 -15.47
CA ILE A 459 -5.25 26.00 -14.21
C ILE A 459 -6.20 25.15 -13.38
N HIS A 460 -7.21 24.54 -14.01
CA HIS A 460 -8.13 23.63 -13.31
C HIS A 460 -7.41 22.39 -12.78
N MET A 461 -6.61 21.69 -13.60
CA MET A 461 -5.80 20.55 -13.17
C MET A 461 -4.84 20.92 -12.04
N GLY A 462 -4.15 22.07 -12.16
CA GLY A 462 -3.25 22.59 -11.14
C GLY A 462 -3.96 22.93 -9.83
N TRP A 463 -5.19 23.47 -9.91
CA TRP A 463 -6.02 23.76 -8.75
C TRP A 463 -6.44 22.48 -8.02
N ASP A 464 -7.00 21.52 -8.76
CA ASP A 464 -7.43 20.24 -8.19
C ASP A 464 -6.25 19.50 -7.53
N HIS A 465 -5.10 19.49 -8.20
CA HIS A 465 -3.88 18.89 -7.66
C HIS A 465 -3.35 19.65 -6.44
N THR A 466 -3.44 20.98 -6.40
CA THR A 466 -3.13 21.79 -5.20
C THR A 466 -4.00 21.38 -4.01
N VAL A 467 -5.31 21.33 -4.22
CA VAL A 467 -6.27 20.98 -3.15
C VAL A 467 -6.06 19.54 -2.67
N ASN A 468 -5.87 18.59 -3.59
CA ASN A 468 -5.56 17.21 -3.25
C ASN A 468 -4.22 17.10 -2.50
N SER A 469 -3.20 17.85 -2.89
CA SER A 469 -1.90 17.90 -2.20
C SER A 469 -2.05 18.42 -0.76
N ILE A 470 -2.83 19.49 -0.55
CA ILE A 470 -3.13 20.02 0.81
C ILE A 470 -3.80 18.93 1.66
N ARG A 471 -4.83 18.26 1.12
CA ARG A 471 -5.54 17.18 1.79
C ARG A 471 -4.60 16.03 2.15
N GLN A 472 -3.75 15.62 1.22
CA GLN A 472 -2.82 14.53 1.43
C GLN A 472 -1.78 14.86 2.50
N VAL A 473 -1.22 16.08 2.51
CA VAL A 473 -0.30 16.51 3.56
C VAL A 473 -0.99 16.47 4.93
N TYR A 474 -2.22 16.98 5.03
CA TYR A 474 -3.00 16.92 6.27
C TYR A 474 -3.26 15.47 6.75
N LEU A 475 -3.67 14.59 5.83
CA LEU A 475 -3.88 13.17 6.14
C LEU A 475 -2.60 12.48 6.61
N THR A 476 -1.46 12.76 5.96
CA THR A 476 -0.16 12.24 6.36
C THR A 476 0.23 12.72 7.75
N LEU A 477 0.10 14.03 8.02
CA LEU A 477 0.37 14.59 9.35
C LEU A 477 -0.53 13.98 10.42
N ARG A 478 -1.82 13.82 10.14
CA ARG A 478 -2.76 13.15 11.04
C ARG A 478 -2.33 11.71 11.31
N GLY A 479 -2.04 10.93 10.25
CA GLY A 479 -1.62 9.53 10.34
C GLY A 479 -0.31 9.33 11.11
N LEU A 480 0.62 10.28 11.02
CA LEU A 480 1.84 10.29 11.82
C LEU A 480 1.56 10.52 13.32
N VAL A 481 0.64 11.44 13.63
CA VAL A 481 0.26 11.74 15.03
C VAL A 481 -0.59 10.61 15.64
N THR A 482 -1.44 9.95 14.86
CA THR A 482 -2.26 8.82 15.32
C THR A 482 -1.52 7.48 15.32
N GLY A 483 -0.35 7.40 14.69
CA GLY A 483 0.50 6.22 14.66
C GLY A 483 0.21 5.22 13.53
N ASP A 484 -0.72 5.52 12.61
CA ASP A 484 -1.01 4.65 11.46
C ASP A 484 0.07 4.72 10.39
N ILE A 485 0.80 5.83 10.34
CA ILE A 485 1.94 6.01 9.44
C ILE A 485 3.19 5.97 10.31
N SER A 486 4.08 5.03 10.01
CA SER A 486 5.37 4.94 10.69
C SER A 486 6.18 6.20 10.45
N TYR A 487 6.74 6.78 11.51
CA TYR A 487 7.63 7.94 11.42
C TYR A 487 8.89 7.65 10.57
N LYS A 488 9.25 6.37 10.39
CA LYS A 488 10.38 5.96 9.52
C LYS A 488 10.16 6.29 8.04
N LEU A 489 8.91 6.55 7.64
CA LEU A 489 8.55 6.90 6.26
C LEU A 489 8.68 8.42 5.98
N VAL A 490 8.95 9.24 7.01
CA VAL A 490 9.13 10.68 6.84
C VAL A 490 10.53 10.95 6.32
N SER A 491 10.64 11.53 5.12
CA SER A 491 11.92 11.92 4.54
C SER A 491 12.47 13.20 5.15
N GLY A 492 13.75 13.21 5.51
CA GLY A 492 14.46 14.40 5.96
C GLY A 492 15.05 15.22 4.82
N PRO A 493 15.87 16.24 5.15
CA PRO A 493 16.51 17.08 4.15
C PRO A 493 17.37 16.30 3.13
N ILE A 494 18.02 15.21 3.56
CA ILE A 494 18.87 14.38 2.69
C ILE A 494 17.97 13.52 1.80
N GLY A 495 16.93 12.92 2.37
CA GLY A 495 15.92 12.17 1.62
C GLY A 495 15.22 13.04 0.55
N ILE A 496 14.86 14.28 0.90
CA ILE A 496 14.29 15.26 -0.03
C ILE A 496 15.27 15.60 -1.15
N ALA A 497 16.55 15.85 -0.85
CA ALA A 497 17.56 16.14 -1.87
C ALA A 497 17.77 14.95 -2.83
N ARG A 498 17.81 13.72 -2.30
CA ARG A 498 17.93 12.50 -3.11
C ARG A 498 16.70 12.30 -4.00
N THR A 499 15.51 12.52 -3.46
CA THR A 499 14.24 12.43 -4.21
C THR A 499 14.17 13.50 -5.30
N ALA A 500 14.63 14.72 -5.02
CA ALA A 500 14.70 15.79 -6.01
C ALA A 500 15.58 15.40 -7.20
N TYR A 501 16.74 14.78 -6.93
CA TYR A 501 17.64 14.28 -7.98
C TYR A 501 16.98 13.17 -8.82
N ARG A 502 16.43 12.13 -8.18
CA ARG A 502 15.73 11.04 -8.89
C ARG A 502 14.56 11.57 -9.74
N THR A 503 13.81 12.52 -9.19
CA THR A 503 12.66 13.11 -9.90
C THR A 503 13.10 13.98 -11.08
N ALA A 504 14.28 14.61 -11.00
CA ALA A 504 14.87 15.33 -12.13
C ALA A 504 15.28 14.37 -13.25
N ASP A 505 15.82 13.19 -12.92
CA ASP A 505 16.16 12.14 -13.89
C ASP A 505 14.91 11.58 -14.60
N MET A 506 13.77 11.50 -13.90
CA MET A 506 12.47 11.11 -14.48
C MET A 506 11.88 12.15 -15.45
N GLY A 507 12.47 13.34 -15.54
CA GLY A 507 12.12 14.37 -16.51
C GLY A 507 11.51 15.64 -15.92
N PHE A 508 11.33 16.63 -16.80
CA PHE A 508 10.99 18.00 -16.41
C PHE A 508 9.64 18.11 -15.67
N SER A 509 8.59 17.44 -16.16
CA SER A 509 7.26 17.52 -15.55
C SER A 509 7.22 16.89 -14.16
N HIS A 510 7.95 15.79 -13.94
CA HIS A 510 8.12 15.18 -12.62
C HIS A 510 8.78 16.16 -11.65
N PHE A 511 9.90 16.77 -12.08
CA PHE A 511 10.65 17.70 -11.24
C PHE A 511 9.82 18.92 -10.84
N VAL A 512 9.14 19.57 -11.80
CA VAL A 512 8.30 20.73 -11.51
C VAL A 512 7.12 20.36 -10.62
N ARG A 513 6.48 19.20 -10.84
CA ARG A 513 5.41 18.71 -9.95
C ARG A 513 5.92 18.50 -8.53
N PHE A 514 7.12 17.95 -8.37
CA PHE A 514 7.73 17.78 -7.05
C PHE A 514 8.02 19.11 -6.36
N LEU A 515 8.50 20.13 -7.08
CA LEU A 515 8.62 21.49 -6.53
C LEU A 515 7.27 22.05 -6.08
N GLY A 516 6.21 21.79 -6.85
CA GLY A 516 4.84 22.11 -6.48
C GLY A 516 4.42 21.46 -5.15
N LEU A 517 4.68 20.16 -5.00
CA LEU A 517 4.39 19.42 -3.78
C LEU A 517 5.15 19.98 -2.57
N ILE A 518 6.45 20.28 -2.71
CA ILE A 518 7.25 20.87 -1.63
C ILE A 518 6.71 22.24 -1.23
N SER A 519 6.30 23.06 -2.20
CA SER A 519 5.74 24.38 -1.94
C SER A 519 4.42 24.30 -1.18
N VAL A 520 3.50 23.41 -1.59
CA VAL A 520 2.24 23.16 -0.85
C VAL A 520 2.50 22.58 0.54
N ASN A 521 3.43 21.64 0.68
CA ASN A 521 3.78 21.05 1.97
C ASN A 521 4.30 22.12 2.95
N LEU A 522 5.18 23.01 2.48
CA LEU A 522 5.67 24.14 3.27
C LEU A 522 4.52 25.08 3.69
N ALA A 523 3.54 25.33 2.82
CA ALA A 523 2.36 26.11 3.18
C ALA A 523 1.55 25.46 4.31
N VAL A 524 1.26 24.16 4.20
CA VAL A 524 0.46 23.43 5.20
C VAL A 524 1.19 23.35 6.53
N VAL A 525 2.49 23.04 6.52
CA VAL A 525 3.33 22.99 7.73
C VAL A 525 3.40 24.37 8.38
N ASN A 526 3.67 25.44 7.62
CA ASN A 526 3.73 26.80 8.17
C ASN A 526 2.38 27.27 8.73
N PHE A 527 1.26 26.72 8.26
CA PHE A 527 -0.07 27.02 8.78
C PHE A 527 -0.38 26.31 10.11
N LEU A 528 0.43 25.33 10.53
CA LEU A 528 0.23 24.65 11.81
C LEU A 528 0.35 25.64 12.99
N PRO A 529 -0.42 25.45 14.07
CA PRO A 529 -0.42 26.32 15.25
C PRO A 529 0.81 26.09 16.14
N ILE A 530 2.01 26.15 15.54
CA ILE A 530 3.29 25.98 16.22
C ILE A 530 3.90 27.38 16.36
N PRO A 531 4.25 27.85 17.57
CA PRO A 531 4.71 29.22 17.83
C PRO A 531 5.83 29.76 16.93
N VAL A 532 6.75 28.90 16.48
CA VAL A 532 7.87 29.27 15.59
C VAL A 532 7.47 29.41 14.11
N LEU A 533 6.24 29.01 13.76
CA LEU A 533 5.69 29.06 12.41
C LEU A 533 4.63 30.16 12.29
N ASP A 534 4.32 30.54 11.05
CA ASP A 534 3.32 31.57 10.73
C ASP A 534 1.97 31.31 11.41
N GLY A 535 1.53 30.04 11.47
CA GLY A 535 0.29 29.64 12.13
C GLY A 535 0.30 29.84 13.65
N GLY A 536 1.45 29.76 14.32
CA GLY A 536 1.58 30.09 15.74
C GLY A 536 1.35 31.58 16.01
N HIS A 537 1.97 32.44 15.21
CA HIS A 537 1.71 33.88 15.26
C HIS A 537 0.25 34.22 14.94
N MET A 538 -0.38 33.50 14.01
CA MET A 538 -1.81 33.63 13.72
C MET A 538 -2.66 33.35 14.97
N VAL A 539 -2.34 32.31 15.74
CA VAL A 539 -3.03 32.00 17.00
C VAL A 539 -2.92 33.16 18.01
N PHE A 540 -1.74 33.75 18.15
CA PHE A 540 -1.54 34.90 19.04
C PHE A 540 -2.30 36.15 18.58
N LEU A 541 -2.37 36.40 17.27
CA LEU A 541 -3.16 37.51 16.71
C LEU A 541 -4.66 37.28 16.85
N ILE A 542 -5.15 36.05 16.68
CA ILE A 542 -6.56 35.69 16.94
C ILE A 542 -6.88 35.95 18.41
N TRP A 543 -6.00 35.51 19.31
CA TRP A 543 -6.13 35.76 20.74
C TRP A 543 -6.21 37.27 21.04
N GLU A 544 -5.29 38.08 20.50
CA GLU A 544 -5.31 39.54 20.67
C GLU A 544 -6.58 40.16 20.08
N GLY A 545 -7.03 39.69 18.91
CA GLY A 545 -8.24 40.16 18.24
C GLY A 545 -9.51 39.95 19.07
N ILE A 546 -9.60 38.81 19.78
CA ILE A 546 -10.71 38.44 20.66
C ILE A 546 -10.60 39.16 22.02
N THR A 547 -9.43 39.09 22.66
CA THR A 547 -9.22 39.61 24.02
C THR A 547 -8.97 41.11 24.08
N LYS A 548 -8.66 41.73 22.94
CA LYS A 548 -8.20 43.11 22.80
C LYS A 548 -6.96 43.42 23.65
N ARG A 549 -6.21 42.39 24.06
CA ARG A 549 -5.00 42.49 24.88
C ARG A 549 -3.85 41.76 24.19
N LYS A 550 -2.67 42.38 24.17
CA LYS A 550 -1.45 41.73 23.69
C LYS A 550 -1.14 40.51 24.57
N PRO A 551 -0.76 39.36 24.00
CA PRO A 551 -0.27 38.23 24.77
C PRO A 551 0.95 38.63 25.61
N ASN A 552 1.14 37.98 26.75
CA ASN A 552 2.31 38.23 27.59
C ASN A 552 3.59 37.88 26.80
N GLU A 553 4.50 38.83 26.66
CA GLU A 553 5.75 38.67 25.89
C GLU A 553 6.60 37.51 26.40
N LYS A 554 6.67 37.32 27.73
CA LYS A 554 7.38 36.17 28.32
C LYS A 554 6.75 34.84 27.90
N PHE A 555 5.42 34.79 27.82
CA PHE A 555 4.71 33.59 27.39
C PHE A 555 4.94 33.32 25.90
N VAL A 556 4.86 34.34 25.05
CA VAL A 556 5.15 34.20 23.61
C VAL A 556 6.60 33.74 23.40
N GLY A 557 7.57 34.40 24.05
CA GLY A 557 8.98 34.01 23.95
C GLY A 557 9.25 32.57 24.40
N ILE A 558 8.67 32.14 25.52
CA ILE A 558 8.76 30.73 25.98
C ILE A 558 8.12 29.78 24.96
N ALA A 559 6.93 30.10 24.46
CA ALA A 559 6.23 29.28 23.48
C ALA A 559 7.04 29.16 22.17
N THR A 560 7.62 30.25 21.68
CA THR A 560 8.50 30.28 20.51
C THR A 560 9.74 29.43 20.72
N TRP A 561 10.41 29.57 21.87
CA TRP A 561 11.58 28.75 22.20
C TRP A 561 11.24 27.25 22.30
N LEU A 562 10.14 26.90 22.96
CA LEU A 562 9.66 25.51 23.01
C LEU A 562 9.36 24.97 21.61
N GLY A 563 8.69 25.78 20.78
CA GLY A 563 8.41 25.44 19.38
C GLY A 563 9.67 25.26 18.55
N LEU A 564 10.67 26.13 18.73
CA LEU A 564 11.97 26.05 18.06
C LEU A 564 12.75 24.80 18.49
N VAL A 565 12.85 24.54 19.79
CA VAL A 565 13.51 23.33 20.31
C VAL A 565 12.83 22.07 19.79
N MET A 566 11.49 22.04 19.79
CA MET A 566 10.71 20.94 19.21
C MET A 566 11.02 20.75 17.71
N LEU A 567 11.01 21.83 16.92
CA LEU A 567 11.30 21.78 15.48
C LEU A 567 12.73 21.31 15.20
N LEU A 568 13.72 21.86 15.91
CA LEU A 568 15.11 21.44 15.79
C LEU A 568 15.31 19.98 16.21
N SER A 569 14.62 19.52 17.26
CA SER A 569 14.65 18.11 17.68
C SER A 569 14.05 17.20 16.61
N LEU A 570 12.95 17.62 15.97
CA LEU A 570 12.34 16.90 14.85
C LEU A 570 13.29 16.85 13.65
N ILE A 571 13.92 17.96 13.27
CA ILE A 571 14.90 17.99 12.18
C ILE A 571 16.07 17.06 12.50
N ALA A 572 16.61 17.11 13.72
CA ALA A 572 17.68 16.22 14.16
C ALA A 572 17.26 14.75 14.13
N LEU A 573 16.04 14.43 14.58
CA LEU A 573 15.47 13.08 14.49
C LEU A 573 15.38 12.62 13.04
N VAL A 574 14.79 13.42 12.15
CA VAL A 574 14.62 13.00 10.76
C VAL A 574 15.96 12.92 10.02
N VAL A 575 16.93 13.78 10.33
CA VAL A 575 18.32 13.64 9.82
C VAL A 575 18.98 12.37 10.34
N TYR A 576 18.78 12.02 11.62
CA TYR A 576 19.24 10.76 12.17
C TYR A 576 18.59 9.56 11.45
N LEU A 577 17.28 9.63 11.20
CA LEU A 577 16.59 8.61 10.41
C LEU A 577 17.18 8.52 9.00
N ASP A 578 17.38 9.66 8.31
CA ASP A 578 17.98 9.74 6.98
C ASP A 578 19.36 9.06 6.89
N LEU A 579 20.19 9.23 7.93
CA LEU A 579 21.57 8.74 7.96
C LEU A 579 21.70 7.28 8.41
N PHE A 580 20.86 6.85 9.37
CA PHE A 580 21.08 5.60 10.09
C PHE A 580 19.96 4.58 9.91
N VAL A 581 18.74 5.00 9.55
CA VAL A 581 17.56 4.14 9.50
C VAL A 581 17.00 3.98 8.10
N SER A 582 16.83 5.06 7.34
CA SER A 582 16.30 5.01 5.98
C SER A 582 17.37 4.49 5.02
N LYS A 583 17.55 3.18 5.00
CA LYS A 583 18.22 2.47 3.91
C LYS A 583 17.20 2.14 2.82
N LEU A 584 16.57 3.19 2.26
CA LEU A 584 15.73 3.10 1.06
C LEU A 584 16.49 3.58 -0.18
#